data_AF-A0A4Q2Y2R2-F1
#
_entry.id   AF-A0A4Q2Y2R2-F1
#
_cell.length_a   1.000
_cell.length_b   1.000
_cell.length_c   1.000
_cell.angle_alpha   90.00
_cell.angle_beta   90.00
_cell.angle_gamma   90.00
#
_symmetry.space_group_name_H-M   'P 1'
#
loop_
_entity.id
_entity.type
_entity.pdbx_description
1 polymer ?
#
loop_
_entity_poly.entity_id
_entity_poly.type
_entity_poly.pdbx_seq_one_letter_code
_entity_poly.pdbx_strand_id
1 'polypeptide(L)'
;MPSLPLDPQENLVALITRHQAALHAYILSLLPNRAKADDVLQETNLVLWRKAADYDQDLPFMPWACRIAFYQVKAARRDEARDRHVFDPALLELLASEDDSDPETTTALDHALRDCLEQLPGEKRD
;
A
#
# COMPACT_ATOMS: atom_id res chain seq x y z
N MET A 1 15.99 -11.32 31.25
CA MET A 1 15.95 -12.48 30.34
C MET A 1 16.60 -12.05 29.04
N PRO A 2 17.73 -12.62 28.60
CA PRO A 2 18.24 -12.31 27.27
C PRO A 2 17.30 -12.97 26.25
N SER A 3 16.67 -12.17 25.40
CA SER A 3 15.90 -12.67 24.27
C SER A 3 16.85 -13.45 23.36
N LEU A 4 16.57 -14.74 23.16
CA LEU A 4 17.22 -15.53 22.12
C LEU A 4 17.12 -14.79 20.77
N PRO A 5 18.15 -14.85 19.92
CA PRO A 5 18.05 -14.28 18.58
C PRO A 5 16.84 -14.91 17.88
N LEU A 6 15.93 -14.07 17.39
CA LEU A 6 14.76 -14.50 16.63
C LEU A 6 15.22 -15.34 15.44
N ASP A 7 14.43 -16.34 15.07
CA ASP A 7 14.60 -17.04 13.80
C ASP A 7 14.67 -15.99 12.66
N PRO A 8 15.62 -16.08 11.71
CA PRO A 8 15.64 -15.22 10.52
C PRO A 8 14.27 -14.98 9.88
N GLN A 9 13.40 -15.99 9.89
CA GLN A 9 12.04 -15.89 9.36
C GLN A 9 11.13 -15.03 10.26
N GLU A 10 11.20 -15.19 11.58
CA GLU A 10 10.46 -14.36 12.53
C GLU A 10 10.91 -12.90 12.48
N ASN A 11 12.21 -12.66 12.35
CA ASN A 11 12.77 -11.31 12.18
C ASN A 11 12.23 -10.64 10.90
N LEU A 12 12.17 -11.38 9.79
CA LEU A 12 11.61 -10.86 8.55
C LEU A 12 10.13 -10.51 8.68
N VAL A 13 9.33 -11.35 9.35
CA VAL A 13 7.91 -11.05 9.59
C VAL A 13 7.78 -9.78 10.42
N ALA A 14 8.59 -9.62 11.47
CA ALA A 14 8.61 -8.41 12.28
C ALA A 14 8.95 -7.16 11.43
N LEU A 15 9.91 -7.26 10.52
CA LEU A 15 10.26 -6.19 9.58
C LEU A 15 9.11 -5.87 8.62
N ILE A 16 8.48 -6.88 8.02
CA ILE A 16 7.32 -6.71 7.13
C ILE A 16 6.20 -5.98 7.87
N THR A 17 5.82 -6.46 9.06
CA THR A 17 4.75 -5.85 9.86
C THR A 17 5.10 -4.41 10.25
N ARG A 18 6.33 -4.17 10.69
CA ARG A 18 6.80 -2.82 11.08
C ARG A 18 6.75 -1.81 9.93
N HIS A 19 7.06 -2.25 8.70
CA HIS A 19 7.16 -1.37 7.54
C HIS A 19 5.93 -1.38 6.63
N GLN A 20 4.86 -2.10 7.01
CA GLN A 20 3.68 -2.32 6.18
C GLN A 20 3.03 -1.00 5.72
N ALA A 21 2.80 -0.05 6.64
CA ALA A 21 2.16 1.23 6.32
C ALA A 21 3.01 2.08 5.36
N ALA A 22 4.33 2.10 5.57
CA ALA A 22 5.26 2.83 4.70
C ALA A 22 5.36 2.19 3.30
N LEU A 23 5.36 0.85 3.24
CA LEU A 23 5.37 0.10 1.99
C LEU A 23 4.07 0.30 1.20
N HIS A 24 2.93 0.31 1.89
CA HIS A 24 1.63 0.62 1.30
C HIS A 24 1.58 2.05 0.74
N ALA A 25 2.05 3.05 1.51
CA ALA A 25 2.12 4.43 1.04
C ALA A 25 3.02 4.58 -0.20
N TYR A 26 4.15 3.88 -0.24
CA TYR A 26 5.02 3.82 -1.41
C TYR A 26 4.29 3.22 -2.63
N ILE A 27 3.58 2.10 -2.46
CA ILE A 27 2.80 1.48 -3.53
C ILE A 27 1.71 2.43 -4.04
N LEU A 28 0.95 3.07 -3.14
CA LEU A 28 -0.09 4.05 -3.49
C LEU A 28 0.47 5.24 -4.29
N SER A 29 1.68 5.71 -3.97
CA SER A 29 2.33 6.78 -4.73
C SER A 29 2.63 6.40 -6.19
N LEU A 30 2.76 5.09 -6.46
CA LEU A 30 3.02 4.55 -7.79
C LEU A 30 1.76 3.96 -8.44
N LEU A 31 0.68 3.72 -7.69
CA LEU A 31 -0.56 3.15 -8.19
C LEU A 31 -1.71 3.77 -7.39
N PRO A 32 -2.28 4.91 -7.84
CA PRO A 32 -3.29 5.66 -7.10
C PRO A 32 -4.69 5.02 -7.23
N ASN A 33 -4.76 3.71 -7.04
CA ASN A 33 -5.99 2.92 -6.94
C ASN A 33 -5.86 2.07 -5.68
N ARG A 34 -6.67 2.36 -4.66
CA ARG A 34 -6.56 1.74 -3.32
C ARG A 34 -6.71 0.23 -3.36
N ALA A 35 -7.75 -0.28 -4.04
CA ALA A 35 -7.99 -1.72 -4.13
C ALA A 35 -6.82 -2.46 -4.79
N LYS A 36 -6.30 -1.92 -5.91
CA LYS A 36 -5.12 -2.52 -6.57
C LYS A 36 -3.85 -2.37 -5.75
N ALA A 37 -3.70 -1.29 -5.00
CA ALA A 37 -2.56 -1.09 -4.12
C ALA A 37 -2.54 -2.12 -2.98
N ASP A 38 -3.70 -2.45 -2.41
CA ASP A 38 -3.86 -3.50 -1.40
C ASP A 38 -3.47 -4.88 -1.96
N ASP A 39 -3.92 -5.21 -3.18
CA ASP A 39 -3.55 -6.46 -3.86
C ASP A 39 -2.03 -6.53 -4.12
N VAL A 40 -1.45 -5.44 -4.64
CA VAL A 40 -0.01 -5.33 -4.88
C VAL A 40 0.79 -5.46 -3.57
N LEU A 41 0.30 -4.91 -2.47
CA LEU A 41 0.93 -5.04 -1.16
C LEU A 41 0.92 -6.50 -0.68
N GLN A 42 -0.20 -7.21 -0.84
CA GLN A 42 -0.27 -8.64 -0.52
C GLN A 42 0.73 -9.46 -1.34
N GLU A 43 0.75 -9.29 -2.67
CA GLU A 43 1.69 -10.00 -3.53
C GLU A 43 3.15 -9.65 -3.21
N THR A 44 3.41 -8.39 -2.87
CA THR A 44 4.72 -7.95 -2.39
C THR A 44 5.12 -8.73 -1.13
N ASN A 45 4.24 -8.83 -0.14
CA ASN A 45 4.50 -9.60 1.09
C ASN A 45 4.77 -11.08 0.82
N LEU A 46 4.03 -11.70 -0.09
CA LEU A 46 4.28 -13.08 -0.50
C LEU A 46 5.65 -13.25 -1.17
N VAL A 47 6.10 -12.28 -1.96
CA VAL A 47 7.44 -12.32 -2.56
C VAL A 47 8.53 -12.06 -1.52
N LEU A 48 8.34 -11.11 -0.59
CA LEU A 48 9.27 -10.87 0.51
C LEU A 48 9.49 -12.14 1.31
N TRP A 49 8.40 -12.82 1.69
CA TRP A 49 8.45 -14.09 2.41
C TRP A 49 9.17 -15.20 1.61
N ARG A 50 8.83 -15.37 0.33
CA ARG A 50 9.49 -16.36 -0.54
C ARG A 50 10.99 -16.09 -0.72
N LYS A 51 11.40 -14.82 -0.64
CA LYS A 51 12.78 -14.37 -0.76
C LYS A 51 13.46 -14.12 0.58
N ALA A 52 12.90 -14.64 1.67
CA ALA A 52 13.46 -14.47 3.01
C ALA A 52 14.94 -14.88 3.11
N ALA A 53 15.31 -15.99 2.47
CA ALA A 53 16.68 -16.49 2.45
C ALA A 53 17.65 -15.61 1.64
N ASP A 54 17.14 -14.76 0.74
CA ASP A 54 17.94 -13.85 -0.09
C ASP A 54 18.19 -12.50 0.62
N TYR A 55 17.52 -12.24 1.76
CA TYR A 55 17.61 -10.98 2.46
C TYR A 55 18.87 -10.93 3.35
N ASP A 56 19.76 -10.01 3.01
CA ASP A 56 20.91 -9.65 3.85
C ASP A 56 20.45 -8.81 5.05
N GLN A 57 20.55 -9.37 6.26
CA GLN A 57 20.11 -8.71 7.49
C GLN A 57 20.99 -7.54 7.91
N ASP A 58 22.20 -7.41 7.34
CA ASP A 58 23.08 -6.27 7.59
C ASP A 58 22.66 -5.03 6.77
N LEU A 59 21.74 -5.20 5.81
CA LEU A 59 21.22 -4.11 4.97
C LEU A 59 19.86 -3.59 5.48
N PRO A 60 19.50 -2.33 5.15
CA PRO A 60 18.18 -1.82 5.47
C PRO A 60 17.06 -2.56 4.71
N PHE A 61 15.99 -2.89 5.41
CA PHE A 61 14.84 -3.63 4.86
C PHE A 61 14.08 -2.85 3.77
N MET A 62 13.80 -1.57 4.02
CA MET A 62 12.87 -0.79 3.19
C MET A 62 13.33 -0.65 1.73
N PRO A 63 14.60 -0.33 1.40
CA PRO A 63 15.09 -0.32 0.02
C PRO A 63 14.90 -1.66 -0.72
N TRP A 64 15.11 -2.78 -0.03
CA TRP A 64 14.90 -4.11 -0.58
C TRP A 64 13.41 -4.37 -0.84
N ALA A 65 12.54 -4.02 0.12
CA ALA A 65 11.09 -4.15 -0.02
C ALA A 65 10.52 -3.28 -1.15
N CYS A 66 10.95 -2.01 -1.25
CA CYS A 66 10.56 -1.10 -2.31
C CYS A 66 10.96 -1.60 -3.70
N ARG A 67 12.11 -2.29 -3.82
CA ARG A 67 12.54 -2.88 -5.10
C ARG A 67 11.56 -3.97 -5.54
N ILE A 68 11.13 -4.83 -4.63
CA ILE A 68 10.16 -5.89 -4.92
C ILE A 68 8.80 -5.26 -5.27
N ALA A 69 8.31 -4.34 -4.43
CA ALA A 69 7.06 -3.62 -4.66
C ALA A 69 7.02 -2.90 -6.02
N PHE A 70 8.12 -2.28 -6.44
CA PHE A 70 8.23 -1.61 -7.73
C PHE A 70 7.94 -2.56 -8.91
N TYR A 71 8.46 -3.78 -8.86
CA TYR A 71 8.19 -4.77 -9.92
C TYR A 71 6.75 -5.29 -9.86
N GLN A 72 6.15 -5.43 -8.67
CA GLN A 72 4.74 -5.79 -8.55
C GLN A 72 3.82 -4.70 -9.09
N VAL A 73 4.10 -3.42 -8.81
CA VAL A 73 3.38 -2.29 -9.40
C VAL A 73 3.52 -2.31 -10.94
N LYS A 74 4.72 -2.58 -11.46
CA LYS A 74 4.94 -2.67 -12.91
C LYS A 74 4.14 -3.80 -13.54
N ALA A 75 4.02 -4.94 -12.86
CA ALA A 75 3.18 -6.06 -13.30
C ALA A 75 1.70 -5.67 -13.30
N ALA A 76 1.19 -5.12 -12.19
CA ALA A 76 -0.20 -4.67 -12.07
C ALA A 76 -0.59 -3.64 -13.15
N ARG A 77 0.27 -2.65 -13.42
CA ARG A 77 0.05 -1.67 -14.50
C ARG A 77 0.03 -2.32 -15.89
N ARG A 78 0.85 -3.36 -16.11
CA ARG A 78 0.85 -4.11 -17.38
C ARG A 78 -0.43 -4.92 -17.54
N ASP A 79 -0.92 -5.52 -16.46
CA ASP A 79 -2.15 -6.30 -16.47
C ASP A 79 -3.35 -5.40 -16.74
N GLU A 80 -3.43 -4.24 -16.08
CA GLU A 80 -4.44 -3.22 -16.36
C GLU A 80 -4.44 -2.73 -17.82
N ALA A 81 -3.26 -2.51 -18.40
CA ALA A 81 -3.17 -2.13 -19.80
C ALA A 81 -3.69 -3.20 -20.77
N ARG A 82 -3.64 -4.49 -20.38
CA ARG A 82 -4.13 -5.62 -21.16
C ARG A 82 -5.61 -5.91 -20.91
N ASP A 83 -6.07 -5.66 -19.69
CA ASP A 83 -7.44 -5.90 -19.23
C ASP A 83 -8.40 -4.77 -19.61
N ARG A 84 -7.94 -3.81 -20.44
CA ARG A 84 -8.78 -2.79 -21.07
C ARG A 84 -9.69 -3.40 -22.15
N HIS A 85 -10.46 -4.42 -21.79
CA HIS A 85 -11.77 -4.69 -22.36
C HIS A 85 -12.68 -3.54 -21.94
N VAL A 86 -12.59 -2.46 -22.73
CA VAL A 86 -13.31 -1.20 -22.56
C VAL A 86 -14.79 -1.50 -22.30
N PHE A 87 -15.26 -1.19 -21.09
CA PHE A 87 -16.69 -1.09 -20.83
C PHE A 87 -17.29 -0.08 -21.81
N ASP A 88 -18.53 -0.34 -22.26
CA ASP A 88 -19.26 0.60 -23.13
C ASP A 88 -19.13 2.02 -22.55
N PRO A 89 -18.65 3.01 -23.34
CA PRO A 89 -18.59 4.40 -22.92
C PRO A 89 -19.89 4.87 -22.24
N ALA A 90 -21.06 4.40 -22.69
CA ALA A 90 -22.33 4.73 -22.07
C ALA A 90 -22.48 4.20 -20.64
N LEU A 91 -21.93 3.01 -20.33
CA LEU A 91 -21.91 2.45 -18.99
C LEU A 91 -20.93 3.22 -18.08
N LEU A 92 -19.79 3.63 -18.61
CA LEU A 92 -18.84 4.47 -17.88
C LEU A 92 -19.42 5.85 -17.58
N GLU A 93 -20.15 6.45 -18.52
CA GLU A 93 -20.81 7.74 -18.36
C GLU A 93 -21.94 7.67 -17.33
N LEU A 94 -22.70 6.57 -17.31
CA LEU A 94 -23.71 6.30 -16.29
C LEU A 94 -23.09 6.15 -14.89
N LEU A 95 -22.05 5.33 -14.74
CA LEU A 95 -21.37 5.15 -13.45
C LEU A 95 -20.67 6.43 -12.97
N ALA A 96 -20.11 7.23 -13.89
CA ALA A 96 -19.52 8.52 -13.57
C ALA A 96 -20.57 9.57 -13.17
N SER A 97 -21.80 9.47 -13.70
CA SER A 97 -22.92 10.32 -13.28
C SER A 97 -23.53 9.90 -11.93
N GLU A 98 -23.24 8.70 -11.47
CA GLU A 98 -23.66 8.18 -10.16
C GLU A 98 -22.63 8.45 -9.04
N ASP A 99 -21.41 8.87 -9.37
CA ASP A 99 -20.44 9.38 -8.39
C ASP A 99 -20.83 10.80 -7.98
N ASP A 100 -21.82 10.91 -7.11
CA ASP A 100 -22.34 12.15 -6.51
C ASP A 100 -21.37 12.75 -5.46
N SER A 101 -20.10 12.34 -5.51
CA SER A 101 -19.03 12.80 -4.63
C SER A 101 -18.57 14.18 -5.08
N ASP A 102 -19.24 15.22 -4.60
CA ASP A 102 -18.81 16.59 -4.83
C ASP A 102 -17.34 16.78 -4.34
N PRO A 103 -16.41 17.18 -5.23
CA PRO A 103 -15.00 17.35 -4.89
C PRO A 103 -14.78 18.42 -3.81
N GLU A 104 -15.68 19.39 -3.69
CA GLU A 104 -15.65 20.39 -2.62
C GLU A 104 -16.00 19.75 -1.27
N THR A 105 -17.01 18.86 -1.25
CA THR A 105 -17.41 18.09 -0.08
C THR A 105 -16.30 17.14 0.39
N THR A 106 -15.62 16.48 -0.55
CA THR A 106 -14.47 15.60 -0.24
C THR A 106 -13.29 16.37 0.36
N THR A 107 -12.99 17.55 -0.19
CA THR A 107 -11.91 18.42 0.32
C THR A 107 -12.24 18.99 1.69
N ALA A 108 -13.49 19.38 1.91
CA ALA A 108 -13.97 19.87 3.20
C ALA A 108 -13.94 18.76 4.28
N LEU A 109 -14.30 17.53 3.92
CA LEU A 109 -14.23 16.37 4.81
C LEU A 109 -12.78 16.07 5.22
N ASP A 110 -11.85 16.10 4.26
CA ASP A 110 -10.43 15.89 4.50
C ASP A 110 -9.83 16.96 5.43
N HIS A 111 -10.23 18.22 5.26
CA HIS A 111 -9.82 19.33 6.13
C HIS A 111 -10.38 19.17 7.55
N ALA A 112 -11.68 18.92 7.67
CA ALA A 112 -12.33 18.73 8.95
C ALA A 112 -11.77 17.51 9.71
N LEU A 113 -11.45 16.43 9.01
CA LEU A 113 -10.80 15.26 9.59
C LEU A 113 -9.41 15.59 10.14
N ARG A 114 -8.58 16.35 9.41
CA ARG A 114 -7.27 16.81 9.90
C ARG A 114 -7.41 17.67 11.16
N ASP A 115 -8.37 18.59 11.16
CA ASP A 115 -8.64 19.46 12.31
C ASP A 115 -9.11 18.65 13.54
N CYS A 116 -9.92 17.61 13.33
CA CYS A 116 -10.39 16.73 14.41
C CYS A 116 -9.26 15.86 14.96
N LEU A 117 -8.38 15.35 14.09
CA LEU A 117 -7.17 14.64 14.49
C LEU A 117 -6.20 15.55 15.25
N GLU A 118 -6.18 16.85 14.93
CA GLU A 118 -5.40 17.88 15.65
C GLU A 118 -5.84 18.10 17.09
N GLN A 119 -7.11 17.86 17.39
CA GLN A 119 -7.70 18.05 18.70
C GLN A 119 -7.59 16.82 19.62
N LEU A 120 -7.08 15.69 19.11
CA LEU A 120 -6.85 14.50 19.93
C LEU A 120 -5.53 14.61 20.73
N PRO A 121 -5.54 14.25 22.03
CA PRO A 121 -4.31 14.18 22.83
C PRO A 121 -3.30 13.20 22.23
N GLY A 122 -2.01 13.51 22.36
CA GLY A 122 -0.92 12.80 21.67
C GLY A 122 -0.89 11.27 21.84
N GLU A 123 -1.44 10.71 22.92
CA GLU A 123 -1.53 9.26 23.13
C GLU A 123 -2.51 8.53 22.20
N LYS A 124 -3.34 9.23 21.41
CA LYS A 124 -4.29 8.62 20.46
C LYS A 124 -4.11 9.10 19.01
N ARG A 125 -3.03 9.81 18.73
CA ARG A 125 -2.75 10.44 17.44
C ARG A 125 -1.73 9.68 16.57
N ASP A 126 -1.08 8.67 17.14
CA ASP A 126 -0.12 7.77 16.47
C ASP A 126 -0.74 6.41 16.10
#